data_AF-A0A6P7GWJ9-F1
#
_entry.id   AF-A0A6P7GWJ9-F1
#
_cell.length_a   1.000
_cell.length_b   1.000
_cell.length_c   1.000
_cell.angle_alpha   90.00
_cell.angle_beta   90.00
_cell.angle_gamma   90.00
#
_symmetry.space_group_name_H-M   'P 1'
#
loop_
_entity.id
_entity.type
_entity.pdbx_description
1 polymer ?
#
loop_
_entity_poly.entity_id
_entity_poly.type
_entity_poly.pdbx_seq_one_letter_code
_entity_poly.pdbx_strand_id
1 'polypeptide(L)'
;MYLIRFYQNYNRNTCLVFLVSALECYSCDEENCKKESNHWQTVKCDKPADQNQEPVCQKLTYKSRGGIEQIQRKCAFALKNQDAPCPAILHQNEATELKCPACKTNLCNSAITINFSLTALSATIFAILGRKLLM
;
A
#
# COMPACT_ATOMS: atom_id res chain seq x y z
N MET A 1 15.34 26.13 16.94
CA MET A 1 16.73 26.32 16.48
C MET A 1 17.17 25.07 15.72
N TYR A 2 16.90 25.03 14.42
CA TYR A 2 17.78 24.40 13.42
C TYR A 2 17.79 25.36 12.25
N LEU A 3 18.93 26.03 12.10
CA LEU A 3 19.25 26.95 11.03
C LEU A 3 19.58 26.12 9.79
N ILE A 4 18.88 26.35 8.69
CA ILE A 4 19.44 26.10 7.36
C ILE A 4 19.31 27.42 6.59
N ARG A 5 20.38 28.23 6.68
CA ARG A 5 20.69 29.27 5.69
C ARG A 5 21.20 28.56 4.45
N PHE A 6 20.55 28.75 3.31
CA PHE A 6 21.23 28.65 2.02
C PHE A 6 21.20 30.03 1.34
N TYR A 7 22.40 30.42 0.90
CA TYR A 7 22.80 31.68 0.31
C TYR A 7 21.92 32.08 -0.89
N GLN A 8 21.54 33.36 -0.95
CA GLN A 8 21.12 34.02 -2.20
C GLN A 8 22.33 34.20 -3.12
N ASN A 9 22.23 33.78 -4.39
CA ASN A 9 22.37 34.64 -5.58
C ASN A 9 22.38 33.76 -6.84
N TYR A 10 21.31 33.78 -7.65
CA TYR A 10 21.44 33.67 -9.11
C TYR A 10 20.14 34.13 -9.78
N ASN A 11 20.35 34.90 -10.83
CA ASN A 11 19.40 35.71 -11.58
C ASN A 11 18.67 34.84 -12.64
N ARG A 12 17.35 35.06 -12.81
CA ARG A 12 16.39 34.63 -13.87
C ARG A 12 15.18 33.83 -13.35
N ASN A 13 14.02 34.49 -13.42
CA ASN A 13 12.65 33.97 -13.53
C ASN A 13 12.50 32.44 -13.58
N THR A 14 12.60 31.77 -12.43
CA THR A 14 12.24 30.35 -12.33
C THR A 14 11.13 30.26 -11.29
N CYS A 15 9.90 30.20 -11.78
CA CYS A 15 8.74 29.89 -10.95
C CYS A 15 8.90 28.43 -10.49
N LEU A 16 9.39 28.22 -9.27
CA LEU A 16 9.39 26.91 -8.60
C LEU A 16 7.94 26.54 -8.31
N VAL A 17 7.25 26.02 -9.32
CA VAL A 17 5.96 25.37 -9.13
C VAL A 17 6.26 24.07 -8.40
N PHE A 18 6.16 24.09 -7.07
CA PHE A 18 6.04 22.88 -6.27
C PHE A 18 4.72 22.21 -6.66
N LEU A 19 4.75 21.38 -7.70
CA LEU A 19 3.69 20.44 -8.00
C LEU A 19 3.69 19.42 -6.85
N VAL A 20 2.95 19.74 -5.79
CA VAL A 20 2.57 18.75 -4.78
C VAL A 20 1.65 17.78 -5.50
N SER A 21 2.23 16.73 -6.07
CA SER A 21 1.45 15.65 -6.69
C SER A 21 0.59 15.04 -5.61
N ALA A 22 -0.71 14.91 -5.90
CA ALA A 22 -1.60 14.12 -5.07
C ALA A 22 -1.06 12.67 -4.99
N LEU A 23 -1.19 12.05 -3.81
CA LEU A 23 -0.79 10.66 -3.58
C LEU A 23 -1.51 9.75 -4.58
N GLU A 24 -0.78 8.86 -5.25
CA GLU A 24 -1.37 7.87 -6.15
C GLU A 24 -1.44 6.50 -5.48
N CYS A 25 -2.56 5.80 -5.60
CA CYS A 25 -2.76 4.48 -5.01
C CYS A 25 -3.40 3.52 -6.02
N TYR A 26 -3.19 2.22 -5.82
CA TYR A 26 -3.99 1.22 -6.53
C TYR A 26 -5.42 1.21 -5.98
N SER A 27 -6.38 1.04 -6.88
CA SER A 27 -7.79 0.87 -6.60
C SER A 27 -8.31 -0.39 -7.29
N CYS A 28 -8.94 -1.26 -6.50
CA CYS A 28 -9.63 -2.44 -6.97
C CYS A 28 -10.55 -2.97 -5.86
N ASP A 29 -11.52 -3.76 -6.28
CA ASP A 29 -12.48 -4.48 -5.45
C ASP A 29 -12.42 -5.98 -5.74
N GLU A 30 -12.48 -6.81 -4.69
CA GLU A 30 -12.69 -8.26 -4.73
C GLU A 30 -12.01 -8.97 -5.92
N GLU A 31 -12.78 -9.39 -6.94
CA GLU A 31 -12.29 -10.10 -8.12
C GLU A 31 -11.28 -9.29 -8.95
N ASN A 32 -11.43 -7.97 -9.03
CA ASN A 32 -10.47 -7.11 -9.72
C ASN A 32 -9.13 -7.06 -8.97
N CYS A 33 -9.13 -7.22 -7.65
CA CYS A 33 -7.91 -7.30 -6.86
C CYS A 33 -7.19 -8.65 -6.95
N LYS A 34 -7.82 -9.69 -7.51
CA LYS A 34 -7.20 -11.01 -7.76
C LYS A 34 -6.38 -11.06 -9.05
N LYS A 35 -6.61 -10.11 -9.96
CA LYS A 35 -5.80 -9.95 -11.18
C LYS A 35 -4.39 -9.49 -10.84
N GLU A 36 -3.47 -9.65 -11.78
CA GLU A 36 -2.11 -9.11 -11.69
C GLU A 36 -2.14 -7.57 -11.51
N SER A 37 -1.12 -7.03 -10.82
CA SER A 37 -1.07 -5.62 -10.42
C SER A 37 -1.09 -4.61 -11.56
N ASN A 38 -0.63 -5.02 -12.75
CA ASN A 38 -0.72 -4.26 -14.01
C ASN A 38 -2.16 -4.01 -14.48
N HIS A 39 -3.16 -4.74 -13.94
CA HIS A 39 -4.58 -4.56 -14.28
C HIS A 39 -5.34 -3.73 -13.24
N TRP A 40 -4.72 -3.38 -12.11
CA TRP A 40 -5.37 -2.55 -11.11
C TRP A 40 -5.41 -1.10 -11.57
N GLN A 41 -6.49 -0.41 -11.24
CA GLN A 41 -6.61 1.00 -11.56
C GLN A 41 -5.69 1.81 -10.64
N THR A 42 -5.04 2.83 -11.18
CA THR A 42 -4.33 3.83 -10.38
C THR A 42 -5.21 5.06 -10.24
N VAL A 43 -5.40 5.51 -9.00
CA VAL A 43 -6.20 6.69 -8.68
C VAL A 43 -5.38 7.69 -7.89
N LYS A 44 -5.59 8.98 -8.15
CA LYS A 44 -5.06 10.08 -7.33
C LYS A 44 -5.98 10.29 -6.15
N CYS A 45 -5.44 10.28 -4.93
CA CYS A 45 -6.22 10.50 -3.72
C CYS A 45 -6.59 11.97 -3.58
N ASP A 46 -7.83 12.20 -3.13
CA ASP A 46 -8.32 13.54 -2.84
C ASP A 46 -7.61 14.18 -1.65
N LYS A 47 -7.74 15.50 -1.56
CA LYS A 47 -7.34 16.23 -0.36
C LYS A 47 -8.37 15.99 0.75
N PRO A 48 -7.94 15.71 1.99
CA PRO A 48 -8.87 15.55 3.10
C PRO A 48 -9.58 16.88 3.40
N ALA A 49 -10.83 16.79 3.87
CA ALA A 49 -11.57 17.95 4.35
C ALA A 49 -11.02 18.48 5.69
N ASP A 50 -10.49 17.59 6.53
CA ASP A 50 -9.85 17.92 7.81
C ASP A 50 -8.34 18.11 7.62
N GLN A 51 -7.80 19.24 8.08
CA GLN A 51 -6.38 19.55 8.02
C GLN A 51 -5.51 18.65 8.93
N ASN A 52 -6.12 17.97 9.90
CA ASN A 52 -5.45 17.00 10.76
C ASN A 52 -5.37 15.61 10.14
N GLN A 53 -5.94 15.43 8.94
CA GLN A 53 -5.86 14.20 8.19
C GLN A 53 -4.85 14.31 7.04
N GLU A 54 -4.43 13.16 6.54
CA GLU A 54 -3.63 13.02 5.34
C GLU A 54 -4.13 11.84 4.49
N PRO A 55 -4.04 11.93 3.15
CA PRO A 55 -4.40 10.82 2.28
C PRO A 55 -3.38 9.68 2.45
N VAL A 56 -3.87 8.45 2.45
CA VAL A 56 -3.05 7.23 2.52
C VAL A 56 -3.56 6.18 1.53
N CYS A 57 -2.68 5.31 1.07
CA CYS A 57 -3.07 4.09 0.35
C CYS A 57 -3.40 3.00 1.37
N GLN A 58 -4.57 2.41 1.28
CA GLN A 58 -5.01 1.33 2.15
C GLN A 58 -5.20 0.05 1.35
N LYS A 59 -4.78 -1.09 1.94
CA LYS A 59 -5.14 -2.43 1.49
C LYS A 59 -6.00 -3.07 2.57
N LEU A 60 -7.19 -3.48 2.20
CA LEU A 60 -8.15 -4.16 3.04
C LEU A 60 -8.12 -5.64 2.70
N THR A 61 -7.88 -6.49 3.68
CA THR A 61 -7.96 -7.95 3.55
C THR A 61 -8.89 -8.48 4.60
N TYR A 62 -9.90 -9.25 4.20
CA TYR A 62 -10.84 -9.87 5.12
C TYR A 62 -11.28 -11.24 4.65
N LYS A 63 -11.59 -12.13 5.59
CA LYS A 63 -12.17 -13.44 5.29
C LYS A 63 -13.68 -13.37 5.45
N SER A 64 -14.43 -13.58 4.37
CA SER A 64 -15.89 -13.66 4.39
C SER A 64 -16.37 -14.87 5.20
N ARG A 65 -17.66 -14.92 5.58
CA ARG A 65 -18.28 -16.07 6.27
C ARG A 65 -18.06 -17.41 5.55
N GLY A 66 -17.95 -17.41 4.22
CA GLY A 66 -17.65 -18.60 3.41
C GLY A 66 -16.19 -19.04 3.44
N GLY A 67 -15.34 -18.38 4.23
CA GLY A 67 -13.92 -18.65 4.31
C GLY A 67 -13.09 -18.10 3.15
N ILE A 68 -13.72 -17.35 2.23
CA ILE A 68 -13.05 -16.78 1.05
C ILE A 68 -12.38 -15.47 1.47
N GLU A 69 -11.07 -15.38 1.21
CA GLU A 69 -10.29 -14.15 1.37
C GLU A 69 -10.70 -13.13 0.29
N GLN A 70 -11.05 -11.94 0.74
CA GLN A 70 -11.38 -10.79 -0.06
C GLN A 70 -10.32 -9.72 0.14
N ILE A 71 -9.95 -9.07 -0.97
CA ILE A 71 -8.97 -7.99 -0.97
C ILE A 71 -9.60 -6.78 -1.64
N GLN A 72 -9.44 -5.61 -1.04
CA GLN A 72 -9.79 -4.33 -1.63
C GLN A 72 -8.62 -3.36 -1.49
N ARG A 73 -8.44 -2.48 -2.47
CA ARG A 73 -7.40 -1.44 -2.45
C ARG A 73 -8.05 -0.10 -2.75
N LYS A 74 -7.69 0.93 -1.99
CA LYS A 74 -8.28 2.27 -2.14
C LYS A 74 -7.42 3.35 -1.50
N CYS A 75 -7.76 4.60 -1.82
CA CYS A 75 -7.41 5.75 -1.00
C CYS A 75 -8.23 5.74 0.29
N ALA A 76 -7.62 6.20 1.38
CA ALA A 76 -8.27 6.45 2.66
C ALA A 76 -7.68 7.71 3.30
N PHE A 77 -8.26 8.13 4.42
CA PHE A 77 -7.73 9.23 5.23
C PHE A 77 -7.30 8.69 6.60
N ALA A 78 -6.12 9.10 7.04
CA ALA A 78 -5.60 8.83 8.38
C ALA A 78 -5.40 10.15 9.11
N LEU A 79 -5.52 10.14 10.45
CA LEU A 79 -5.01 11.25 11.24
C LEU A 79 -3.49 11.31 11.10
N LYS A 80 -2.95 12.53 11.09
CA LYS A 80 -1.50 12.74 11.01
C LYS A 80 -0.81 12.00 12.15
N ASN A 81 0.25 11.26 11.80
CA ASN A 81 1.01 10.39 12.71
C ASN A 81 0.22 9.21 13.31
N GLN A 82 -0.92 8.85 12.75
CA GLN A 82 -1.69 7.68 13.14
C GLN A 82 -1.95 6.79 11.93
N ASP A 83 -2.31 5.53 12.19
CA ASP A 83 -2.74 4.60 11.16
C ASP A 83 -4.19 4.87 10.74
N ALA A 84 -4.51 4.59 9.47
CA ALA A 84 -5.89 4.68 9.01
C ALA A 84 -6.72 3.59 9.68
N PRO A 85 -7.89 3.94 10.26
CA PRO A 85 -8.77 2.94 10.82
C PRO A 85 -9.29 2.00 9.73
N CYS A 86 -9.55 0.75 10.12
CA CYS A 86 -10.34 -0.15 9.30
C CYS A 86 -11.77 0.40 9.14
N PRO A 87 -12.37 0.31 7.94
CA PRO A 87 -13.76 0.73 7.76
C PRO A 87 -14.70 -0.10 8.64
N ALA A 88 -15.52 0.58 9.45
CA ALA A 88 -16.46 -0.05 10.39
C ALA A 88 -17.54 -0.91 9.70
N ILE A 89 -17.81 -0.67 8.41
CA ILE A 89 -18.84 -1.35 7.62
C ILE A 89 -18.59 -2.86 7.53
N LEU A 90 -17.32 -3.30 7.59
CA LEU A 90 -16.98 -4.71 7.76
C LEU A 90 -17.05 -5.08 9.24
N HIS A 91 -18.26 -5.12 9.79
CA HIS A 91 -18.49 -5.53 11.17
C HIS A 91 -18.01 -6.99 11.40
N GLN A 92 -17.55 -7.27 12.62
CA GLN A 92 -17.10 -8.58 13.12
C GLN A 92 -18.07 -9.75 12.85
N ASN A 93 -19.31 -9.47 12.50
CA ASN A 93 -20.32 -10.47 12.15
C ASN A 93 -20.15 -11.03 10.73
N GLU A 94 -19.43 -10.35 9.82
CA GLU A 94 -19.27 -10.77 8.42
C GLU A 94 -17.82 -11.14 8.05
N ALA A 95 -16.86 -10.72 8.89
CA ALA A 95 -15.44 -10.95 8.68
C ALA A 95 -14.75 -11.49 9.94
N THR A 96 -14.01 -12.59 9.80
CA THR A 96 -13.25 -13.24 10.89
C THR A 96 -11.80 -12.75 11.01
N GLU A 97 -11.21 -12.26 9.92
CA GLU A 97 -9.79 -11.85 9.89
C GLU A 97 -9.60 -10.56 9.11
N LEU A 98 -9.89 -9.41 9.74
CA LEU A 98 -9.79 -8.09 9.14
C LEU A 98 -8.39 -7.49 9.31
N LYS A 99 -7.73 -7.14 8.19
CA LYS A 99 -6.43 -6.44 8.16
C LYS A 99 -6.53 -5.21 7.25
N CYS A 100 -6.05 -4.05 7.71
CA CYS A 100 -6.13 -2.79 6.95
C CYS A 100 -4.80 -2.01 6.94
N PRO A 101 -3.67 -2.62 6.51
CA PRO A 101 -2.42 -1.88 6.41
C PRO A 101 -2.56 -0.64 5.51
N ALA A 102 -1.96 0.46 5.95
CA ALA A 102 -1.94 1.73 5.24
C ALA A 102 -0.50 2.22 5.05
N CYS A 103 -0.28 3.02 4.01
CA CYS A 103 1.03 3.56 3.66
C CYS A 103 0.89 4.89 2.90
N LYS A 104 1.96 5.70 2.90
CA LYS A 104 1.94 7.13 2.49
C LYS A 104 2.78 7.43 1.24
N THR A 105 3.19 6.40 0.51
CA THR A 105 4.00 6.53 -0.70
C THR A 105 3.21 6.08 -1.92
N ASN A 106 3.54 6.60 -3.10
CA ASN A 106 2.80 6.25 -4.32
C ASN A 106 2.78 4.74 -4.54
N LEU A 107 1.60 4.20 -4.83
CA LEU A 107 1.37 2.82 -5.24
C LEU A 107 1.82 1.76 -4.21
N CYS A 108 1.99 2.16 -2.94
CA CYS A 108 2.54 1.31 -1.89
C CYS A 108 1.60 0.20 -1.43
N ASN A 109 0.30 0.31 -1.71
CA ASN A 109 -0.69 -0.74 -1.43
C ASN A 109 -0.66 -1.88 -2.47
N SER A 110 0.44 -1.99 -3.23
CA SER A 110 0.66 -3.03 -4.23
C SER A 110 0.87 -4.42 -3.65
N ALA A 111 1.34 -4.51 -2.40
CA ALA A 111 1.75 -5.76 -1.77
C ALA A 111 0.69 -6.85 -1.98
N ILE A 112 1.02 -7.83 -2.81
CA ILE A 112 0.21 -9.03 -3.02
C ILE A 112 0.34 -9.87 -1.75
N THR A 113 -0.73 -10.54 -1.32
CA THR A 113 -0.63 -11.55 -0.27
C THR A 113 0.17 -12.72 -0.86
N ILE A 114 1.50 -12.72 -0.69
CA ILE A 114 2.33 -13.82 -1.18
C ILE A 114 2.24 -14.93 -0.14
N ASN A 115 1.43 -15.95 -0.43
CA ASN A 115 1.48 -17.21 0.31
C ASN A 115 2.77 -17.95 -0.06
N PHE A 116 3.87 -17.58 0.60
CA PHE A 116 5.12 -18.33 0.49
C PHE A 116 4.95 -19.70 1.13
N SER A 117 4.88 -20.75 0.32
CA SER A 117 4.99 -22.12 0.83
C SER A 117 6.44 -22.40 1.22
N LEU A 118 6.71 -22.67 2.49
CA LEU A 118 8.05 -23.01 3.01
C LEU A 118 8.70 -24.17 2.22
N THR A 119 7.90 -25.07 1.66
CA THR A 119 8.37 -26.21 0.87
C THR A 119 9.11 -25.79 -0.40
N ALA A 120 8.72 -24.69 -1.03
CA ALA A 120 9.38 -24.17 -2.23
C ALA A 120 10.79 -23.63 -1.92
N LEU A 121 10.95 -22.96 -0.78
CA LEU A 121 12.25 -22.46 -0.30
C LEU A 121 13.22 -23.61 0.02
N SER A 122 12.72 -24.67 0.69
CA SER A 122 13.55 -25.84 0.98
C SER A 122 14.03 -26.56 -0.29
N ALA A 123 13.19 -26.69 -1.32
CA ALA A 123 13.56 -27.36 -2.56
C ALA A 123 14.71 -26.66 -3.29
N THR A 124 14.72 -25.32 -3.32
CA THR A 124 15.86 -24.55 -3.86
C THR A 124 17.15 -24.76 -3.09
N ILE A 125 17.10 -24.81 -1.74
CA ILE A 125 18.28 -25.03 -0.91
C ILE A 125 18.84 -26.44 -1.14
N PHE A 126 17.98 -27.47 -1.18
CA PHE A 126 18.40 -28.84 -1.47
C PHE A 126 18.92 -29.01 -2.90
N ALA A 127 18.40 -28.29 -3.89
CA ALA A 127 18.94 -28.32 -5.25
C ALA A 127 20.33 -27.70 -5.35
N ILE A 128 20.60 -26.61 -4.61
CA ILE A 128 21.92 -25.95 -4.57
C ILE A 128 22.94 -26.81 -3.82
N LEU A 129 22.56 -27.35 -2.65
CA LEU A 129 23.43 -28.21 -1.86
C LEU A 129 23.63 -29.58 -2.50
N GLY A 130 22.60 -30.14 -3.11
CA GLY A 130 22.65 -31.41 -3.85
C GLY A 130 23.54 -31.33 -5.07
N ARG A 131 23.53 -30.22 -5.82
CA ARG A 131 24.51 -29.98 -6.90
C ARG A 131 25.96 -29.95 -6.41
N LYS A 132 26.20 -29.44 -5.20
CA LYS A 132 27.54 -29.42 -4.59
C LYS A 132 28.00 -30.78 -4.04
N LEU A 133 27.08 -31.70 -3.77
CA LEU A 133 27.37 -33.04 -3.23
C LEU A 133 27.49 -34.11 -4.33
N LEU A 134 26.97 -33.84 -5.52
CA LEU A 134 27.03 -34.72 -6.70
C LEU A 134 28.06 -34.28 -7.75
N MET A 135 28.85 -33.23 -7.49
CA MET A 135 30.06 -32.87 -8.24
C MET A 135 31.31 -33.24 -7.44
#